data_AF-A0A2S9FBV3-F1
#
_entry.id   AF-A0A2S9FBV3-F1
#
_cell.length_a   1.000
_cell.length_b   1.000
_cell.length_c   1.000
_cell.angle_alpha   90.00
_cell.angle_beta   90.00
_cell.angle_gamma   90.00
#
_symmetry.space_group_name_H-M   'P 1'
#
loop_
_entity.id
_entity.type
_entity.pdbx_description
1 polymer ?
#
loop_
_entity_poly.entity_id
_entity_poly.type
_entity_poly.pdbx_seq_one_letter_code
_entity_poly.pdbx_strand_id
1 'polypeptide(L)'
;MTVRVSPDNFIRAESDQYFGNIVRGGGLGRFIHFRDFGSLDEQLVVRQNRDTLYSAAIFDLDAGPVTVTLPDAGTRFRSLQVITEDHYVPEVSYTAGSHTYDRAGIGTRYVMLILRTLVDPNDPADLAAVHALQDGVVVEQAAVGSFDIPEWDPASQGQVREALIALFATLPDSKGMFGPAGEVDPVRRLIGAAAAWGGNPEREALYLTVNPERNDGETVHRLTVGDVPADGFWSITVYNAEGYFTPNPADAYSVNSVTAKRGTDGSVTVQ
;
A
#
# COMPACT_ATOMS: atom_id res chain seq x y z
N MET A 1 -18.16 24.94 4.77
CA MET A 1 -19.20 24.25 3.98
C MET A 1 -18.49 23.12 3.32
N THR A 2 -18.90 21.88 3.57
CA THR A 2 -18.23 20.70 3.04
C THR A 2 -18.47 20.56 1.53
N VAL A 3 -17.52 19.94 0.82
CA VAL A 3 -17.60 19.65 -0.60
C VAL A 3 -18.23 18.27 -0.80
N ARG A 4 -19.35 18.21 -1.52
CA ARG A 4 -20.03 16.94 -1.84
C ARG A 4 -19.12 16.06 -2.70
N VAL A 5 -19.04 14.78 -2.35
CA VAL A 5 -18.31 13.77 -3.10
C VAL A 5 -19.24 13.00 -4.05
N SER A 6 -18.79 12.82 -5.29
CA SER A 6 -19.40 11.99 -6.33
C SER A 6 -18.30 11.13 -6.98
N PRO A 7 -18.63 10.18 -7.87
CA PRO A 7 -17.60 9.47 -8.64
C PRO A 7 -16.62 10.39 -9.38
N ASP A 8 -17.02 11.62 -9.72
CA ASP A 8 -16.21 12.57 -10.50
C ASP A 8 -15.01 13.13 -9.70
N ASN A 9 -15.13 13.23 -8.38
CA ASN A 9 -14.11 13.79 -7.49
C ASN A 9 -13.66 12.81 -6.38
N PHE A 10 -14.21 11.59 -6.37
CA PHE A 10 -13.96 10.61 -5.32
C PHE A 10 -12.47 10.30 -5.12
N ILE A 11 -11.71 10.09 -6.21
CA ILE A 11 -10.29 9.75 -6.13
C ILE A 11 -9.48 10.82 -5.39
N ARG A 12 -9.82 12.09 -5.60
CA ARG A 12 -9.20 13.22 -4.89
C ARG A 12 -9.58 13.22 -3.42
N ALA A 13 -10.87 13.12 -3.11
CA ALA A 13 -11.33 13.04 -1.72
C ALA A 13 -10.71 11.87 -0.95
N GLU A 14 -10.55 10.72 -1.61
CA GLU A 14 -9.95 9.53 -1.04
C GLU A 14 -8.45 9.70 -0.81
N SER A 15 -7.72 10.21 -1.82
CA SER A 15 -6.28 10.46 -1.70
C SER A 15 -5.99 11.51 -0.63
N ASP A 16 -6.77 12.58 -0.54
CA ASP A 16 -6.67 13.61 0.50
C ASP A 16 -6.89 13.03 1.90
N GLN A 17 -7.82 12.09 2.06
CA GLN A 17 -8.04 11.39 3.33
C GLN A 17 -6.79 10.58 3.72
N TYR A 18 -6.25 9.76 2.81
CA TYR A 18 -5.05 8.96 3.08
C TYR A 18 -3.80 9.83 3.31
N PHE A 19 -3.62 10.89 2.51
CA PHE A 19 -2.54 11.85 2.69
C PHE A 19 -2.66 12.56 4.04
N GLY A 20 -3.87 12.99 4.40
CA GLY A 20 -4.19 13.59 5.69
C GLY A 20 -3.89 12.67 6.87
N ASN A 21 -4.09 11.36 6.75
CA ASN A 21 -3.71 10.39 7.78
C ASN A 21 -2.19 10.42 8.06
N ILE A 22 -1.37 10.42 6.99
CA ILE A 22 0.09 10.50 7.11
C ILE A 22 0.53 11.86 7.66
N VAL A 23 -0.06 12.96 7.18
CA VAL A 23 0.23 14.31 7.67
C VAL A 23 -0.11 14.47 9.15
N ARG A 24 -1.25 13.93 9.62
CA ARG A 24 -1.62 13.92 11.04
C ARG A 24 -0.66 13.10 11.90
N GLY A 25 -0.06 12.06 11.35
CA GLY A 25 1.06 11.32 11.96
C GLY A 25 2.39 12.10 11.97
N GLY A 26 2.42 13.31 11.42
CA GLY A 26 3.60 14.16 11.32
C GLY A 26 4.47 13.87 10.09
N GLY A 27 3.91 13.24 9.05
CA GLY A 27 4.63 12.85 7.83
C GLY A 27 4.66 13.90 6.70
N LEU A 28 4.40 15.19 6.98
CA LEU A 28 4.60 16.26 5.99
C LEU A 28 6.09 16.64 5.94
N GLY A 29 6.71 16.53 4.76
CA GLY A 29 8.12 16.87 4.53
C GLY A 29 9.13 15.90 5.15
N ARG A 30 8.68 14.78 5.74
CA ARG A 30 9.54 13.75 6.35
C ARG A 30 8.85 12.40 6.39
N PHE A 31 9.63 11.32 6.40
CA PHE A 31 9.09 9.98 6.59
C PHE A 31 8.64 9.75 8.03
N ILE A 32 7.45 9.17 8.16
CA ILE A 32 7.10 8.37 9.34
C ILE A 32 7.48 6.92 9.05
N HIS A 33 8.10 6.27 10.02
CA HIS A 33 8.54 4.88 9.91
C HIS A 33 7.67 4.00 10.78
N PHE A 34 6.98 3.05 10.15
CA PHE A 34 6.23 2.02 10.86
C PHE A 34 7.24 0.97 11.31
N ARG A 35 7.49 0.90 12.63
CA ARG A 35 8.53 0.05 13.21
C ARG A 35 8.07 -1.38 13.46
N ASP A 36 6.77 -1.59 13.42
CA ASP A 36 6.10 -2.86 13.51
C ASP A 36 4.84 -2.82 12.61
N PHE A 37 4.08 -3.91 12.63
CA PHE A 37 2.84 -4.02 11.86
C PHE A 37 1.63 -3.37 12.52
N GLY A 38 1.80 -2.68 13.65
CA GLY A 38 0.75 -2.13 14.48
C GLY A 38 -0.04 -3.20 15.25
N SER A 39 -0.85 -2.73 16.20
CA SER A 39 -1.90 -3.56 16.80
C SER A 39 -2.98 -3.87 15.76
N LEU A 40 -3.62 -5.03 15.88
CA LEU A 40 -4.81 -5.36 15.09
C LEU A 40 -6.00 -4.45 15.41
N ASP A 41 -5.96 -3.74 16.54
CA ASP A 41 -6.95 -2.74 16.93
C ASP A 41 -6.76 -1.39 16.20
N GLU A 42 -5.61 -1.17 15.55
CA GLU A 42 -5.23 0.10 14.92
C GLU A 42 -4.77 -0.10 13.46
N GLN A 43 -5.69 -0.58 12.60
CA GLN A 43 -5.42 -0.82 11.18
C GLN A 43 -5.70 0.45 10.34
N LEU A 44 -4.65 1.24 10.06
CA LEU A 44 -4.75 2.54 9.39
C LEU A 44 -5.05 2.47 7.88
N VAL A 45 -4.88 1.30 7.26
CA VAL A 45 -5.06 1.08 5.82
C VAL A 45 -5.82 -0.24 5.61
N VAL A 46 -6.80 -0.22 4.71
CA VAL A 46 -7.55 -1.41 4.29
C VAL A 46 -6.59 -2.41 3.61
N ARG A 47 -6.69 -3.69 3.96
CA ARG A 47 -5.86 -4.78 3.42
C ARG A 47 -4.36 -4.57 3.61
N GLN A 48 -3.96 -4.19 4.83
CA GLN A 48 -2.55 -3.97 5.19
C GLN A 48 -1.71 -5.24 4.99
N ASN A 49 -0.59 -5.09 4.29
CA ASN A 49 0.40 -6.16 4.12
C ASN A 49 1.22 -6.36 5.42
N ARG A 50 1.40 -7.61 5.85
CA ARG A 50 2.26 -7.99 7.00
C ARG A 50 3.59 -8.65 6.62
N ASP A 51 4.01 -8.48 5.37
CA ASP A 51 5.30 -8.99 4.85
C ASP A 51 6.35 -7.86 4.80
N THR A 52 5.94 -6.60 4.75
CA THR A 52 6.82 -5.44 4.58
C THR A 52 6.58 -4.36 5.62
N LEU A 53 7.65 -3.82 6.23
CA LEU A 53 7.54 -2.59 7.01
C LEU A 53 7.48 -1.37 6.10
N TYR A 54 6.59 -0.47 6.47
CA TYR A 54 6.29 0.74 5.71
C TYR A 54 7.09 1.94 6.22
N SER A 55 7.43 2.85 5.31
CA SER A 55 7.63 4.26 5.66
C SER A 55 6.84 5.12 4.69
N ALA A 56 6.22 6.19 5.15
CA ALA A 56 5.42 7.06 4.30
C ALA A 56 5.72 8.54 4.57
N ALA A 57 5.67 9.35 3.52
CA ALA A 57 5.83 10.80 3.59
C ALA A 57 4.92 11.47 2.56
N ILE A 58 4.40 12.65 2.91
CA ILE A 58 3.73 13.57 1.99
C ILE A 58 4.65 14.77 1.75
N PHE A 59 4.80 15.16 0.49
CA PHE A 59 5.57 16.34 0.09
C PHE A 59 4.70 17.33 -0.67
N ASP A 60 4.79 18.61 -0.29
CA ASP A 60 4.21 19.72 -1.03
C ASP A 60 5.20 20.19 -2.11
N LEU A 61 4.93 19.85 -3.36
CA LEU A 61 5.83 20.15 -4.48
C LEU A 61 5.74 21.60 -4.94
N ASP A 62 4.75 22.37 -4.47
CA ASP A 62 4.73 23.82 -4.67
C ASP A 62 5.75 24.53 -3.75
N ALA A 63 6.18 23.87 -2.67
CA ALA A 63 7.29 24.34 -1.82
C ALA A 63 8.68 24.06 -2.40
N GLY A 64 8.74 23.33 -3.53
CA GLY A 64 9.96 23.01 -4.27
C GLY A 64 10.13 21.50 -4.51
N PRO A 65 11.09 21.11 -5.37
CA PRO A 65 11.40 19.70 -5.60
C PRO A 65 11.92 19.04 -4.32
N VAL A 66 11.52 17.78 -4.12
CA VAL A 66 12.02 16.95 -3.03
C VAL A 66 13.04 15.95 -3.57
N THR A 67 14.15 15.77 -2.87
CA THR A 67 15.08 14.66 -3.08
C THR A 67 15.06 13.73 -1.90
N VAL A 68 14.92 12.43 -2.17
CA VAL A 68 15.01 11.36 -1.17
C VAL A 68 16.20 10.49 -1.49
N THR A 69 17.11 10.31 -0.53
CA THR A 69 18.26 9.42 -0.65
C THR A 69 18.03 8.17 0.17
N LEU A 70 18.08 7.01 -0.50
CA LEU A 70 17.87 5.71 0.13
C LEU A 70 19.22 5.00 0.37
N PRO A 71 19.47 4.44 1.56
CA PRO A 71 20.68 3.66 1.84
C PRO A 71 20.66 2.34 1.06
N ASP A 72 21.81 1.72 0.77
CA ASP A 72 21.81 0.43 0.07
C ASP A 72 21.15 -0.67 0.92
N ALA A 73 20.16 -1.37 0.34
CA ALA A 73 19.47 -2.50 0.96
C ALA A 73 20.08 -3.86 0.59
N GLY A 74 21.15 -3.87 -0.21
CA GLY A 74 21.77 -5.08 -0.74
C GLY A 74 20.77 -5.87 -1.59
N THR A 75 20.60 -7.15 -1.28
CA THR A 75 19.66 -8.04 -1.98
C THR A 75 18.25 -8.03 -1.40
N ARG A 76 17.98 -7.27 -0.33
CA ARG A 76 16.66 -7.21 0.31
C ARG A 76 15.68 -6.48 -0.60
N PHE A 77 14.47 -7.02 -0.72
CA PHE A 77 13.38 -6.31 -1.38
C PHE A 77 13.08 -5.00 -0.65
N ARG A 78 13.28 -3.88 -1.35
CA ARG A 78 12.81 -2.57 -0.92
C ARG A 78 12.34 -1.75 -2.11
N SER A 79 11.08 -1.33 -2.09
CA SER A 79 10.53 -0.45 -3.13
C SER A 79 10.27 0.95 -2.60
N LEU A 80 10.45 1.95 -3.45
CA LEU A 80 9.97 3.32 -3.34
C LEU A 80 8.85 3.50 -4.36
N GLN A 81 7.61 3.55 -3.88
CA GLN A 81 6.44 3.83 -4.69
C GLN A 81 6.10 5.31 -4.62
N VAL A 82 5.87 5.91 -5.79
CA VAL A 82 5.40 7.29 -5.93
C VAL A 82 3.90 7.27 -6.20
N ILE A 83 3.10 7.99 -5.41
CA ILE A 83 1.64 8.07 -5.60
C ILE A 83 1.22 9.53 -5.70
N THR A 84 0.56 9.87 -6.79
CA THR A 84 0.02 11.21 -7.02
C THR A 84 -1.29 11.41 -6.27
N GLU A 85 -1.69 12.66 -6.10
CA GLU A 85 -2.99 13.03 -5.52
C GLU A 85 -4.18 12.58 -6.41
N ASP A 86 -3.94 12.27 -7.68
CA ASP A 86 -4.88 11.64 -8.61
C ASP A 86 -4.85 10.10 -8.57
N HIS A 87 -4.14 9.53 -7.58
CA HIS A 87 -3.98 8.09 -7.36
C HIS A 87 -3.37 7.35 -8.56
N TYR A 88 -2.49 8.01 -9.30
CA TYR A 88 -1.60 7.34 -10.25
C TYR A 88 -0.30 6.93 -9.56
N VAL A 89 0.31 5.89 -10.09
CA VAL A 89 1.62 5.39 -9.67
C VAL A 89 2.60 5.57 -10.83
N PRO A 90 3.18 6.76 -11.02
CA PRO A 90 4.07 7.04 -12.16
C PRO A 90 5.36 6.22 -12.11
N GLU A 91 5.80 5.82 -10.92
CA GLU A 91 7.07 5.15 -10.71
C GLU A 91 7.03 4.22 -9.49
N VAL A 92 7.69 3.07 -9.64
CA VAL A 92 8.15 2.23 -8.53
C VAL A 92 9.63 1.95 -8.73
N SER A 93 10.46 2.44 -7.80
CA SER A 93 11.91 2.31 -7.85
C SER A 93 12.42 1.31 -6.81
N TYR A 94 13.48 0.58 -7.15
CA TYR A 94 14.13 -0.40 -6.28
C TYR A 94 15.59 -0.06 -5.98
N THR A 95 16.07 1.08 -6.49
CA THR A 95 17.49 1.42 -6.42
C THR A 95 17.80 2.28 -5.19
N ALA A 96 19.00 2.09 -4.65
CA ALA A 96 19.58 3.00 -3.67
C ALA A 96 19.99 4.34 -4.32
N GLY A 97 20.39 5.30 -3.50
CA GLY A 97 20.81 6.62 -3.96
C GLY A 97 19.67 7.63 -4.01
N SER A 98 19.89 8.73 -4.73
CA SER A 98 19.01 9.90 -4.74
C SER A 98 17.93 9.80 -5.81
N HIS A 99 16.69 10.07 -5.40
CA HIS A 99 15.50 10.16 -6.24
C HIS A 99 14.90 11.55 -6.07
N THR A 100 14.70 12.30 -7.16
CA THR A 100 14.19 13.67 -7.11
C THR A 100 12.84 13.77 -7.81
N TYR A 101 11.87 14.39 -7.14
CA TYR A 101 10.52 14.59 -7.64
C TYR A 101 10.14 16.07 -7.59
N ASP A 102 9.53 16.57 -8.65
CA ASP A 102 9.08 17.96 -8.76
C ASP A 102 7.63 18.05 -9.25
N ARG A 103 7.07 19.25 -9.15
CA ARG A 103 5.66 19.49 -9.50
C ARG A 103 5.35 19.18 -10.96
N ALA A 104 6.29 19.42 -11.87
CA ALA A 104 6.07 19.25 -13.30
C ALA A 104 6.04 17.77 -13.70
N GLY A 105 6.94 16.95 -13.13
CA GLY A 105 7.00 15.51 -13.37
C GLY A 105 5.85 14.75 -12.72
N ILE A 106 5.44 15.16 -11.51
CA ILE A 106 4.36 14.49 -10.76
C ILE A 106 2.96 14.93 -11.21
N GLY A 107 2.80 16.20 -11.62
CA GLY A 107 1.53 16.77 -12.09
C GLY A 107 0.54 17.16 -10.99
N THR A 108 0.77 16.76 -9.73
CA THR A 108 -0.09 17.08 -8.57
C THR A 108 0.69 17.80 -7.48
N ARG A 109 0.00 18.57 -6.62
CA ARG A 109 0.67 19.40 -5.61
C ARG A 109 1.34 18.54 -4.58
N TYR A 110 0.57 17.59 -4.08
CA TYR A 110 1.02 16.66 -3.08
C TYR A 110 1.41 15.35 -3.74
N VAL A 111 2.52 14.80 -3.29
CA VAL A 111 2.93 13.43 -3.64
C VAL A 111 3.13 12.64 -2.36
N MET A 112 2.65 11.40 -2.36
CA MET A 112 3.01 10.44 -1.34
C MET A 112 4.17 9.59 -1.86
N LEU A 113 5.21 9.47 -1.04
CA LEU A 113 6.27 8.49 -1.22
C LEU A 113 6.10 7.39 -0.17
N ILE A 114 6.00 6.14 -0.63
CA ILE A 114 5.88 4.96 0.24
C ILE A 114 7.09 4.06 0.03
N LEU A 115 7.78 3.74 1.12
CA LEU A 115 8.79 2.69 1.15
C LEU A 115 8.18 1.41 1.71
N ARG A 116 8.42 0.28 1.04
CA ARG A 116 8.11 -1.07 1.55
C ARG A 116 9.40 -1.86 1.66
N THR A 117 9.72 -2.34 2.85
CA THR A 117 10.93 -3.15 3.08
C THR A 117 10.54 -4.52 3.60
N LEU A 118 10.90 -5.59 2.89
CA LEU A 118 10.63 -6.97 3.31
C LEU A 118 11.32 -7.26 4.64
N VAL A 119 10.59 -7.89 5.56
CA VAL A 119 11.09 -8.24 6.90
C VAL A 119 10.61 -9.64 7.28
N ASP A 120 11.43 -10.38 8.01
CA ASP A 120 10.95 -11.49 8.83
C ASP A 120 10.61 -10.97 10.24
N PRO A 121 9.33 -10.82 10.61
CA PRO A 121 8.96 -10.35 11.94
C PRO A 121 9.40 -11.26 13.08
N ASN A 122 9.73 -12.52 12.79
CA ASN A 122 10.11 -13.49 13.82
C ASN A 122 11.62 -13.48 14.11
N ASP A 123 12.40 -12.71 13.34
CA ASP A 123 13.83 -12.52 13.56
C ASP A 123 14.12 -11.09 14.05
N PRO A 124 14.41 -10.90 15.35
CA PRO A 124 14.75 -9.58 15.90
C PRO A 124 15.97 -8.94 15.24
N ALA A 125 16.92 -9.72 14.72
CA ALA A 125 18.08 -9.18 14.01
C ALA A 125 17.68 -8.65 12.63
N ASP A 126 16.76 -9.33 11.94
CA ASP A 126 16.21 -8.86 10.67
C ASP A 126 15.42 -7.56 10.85
N LEU A 127 14.59 -7.50 11.90
CA LEU A 127 13.84 -6.31 12.27
C LEU A 127 14.76 -5.11 12.53
N ALA A 128 15.84 -5.32 13.30
CA ALA A 128 16.84 -4.27 13.56
C ALA A 128 17.55 -3.81 12.27
N ALA A 129 17.83 -4.72 11.33
CA ALA A 129 18.41 -4.36 10.04
C ALA A 129 17.45 -3.50 9.19
N VAL A 130 16.15 -3.82 9.20
CA VAL A 130 15.13 -3.00 8.52
C VAL A 130 14.98 -1.63 9.17
N HIS A 131 15.03 -1.54 10.49
CA HIS A 131 15.00 -0.26 11.20
C HIS A 131 16.20 0.62 10.85
N ALA A 132 17.40 0.04 10.73
CA ALA A 132 18.58 0.78 10.29
C ALA A 132 18.42 1.32 8.85
N LEU A 133 17.78 0.56 7.95
CA LEU A 133 17.46 1.04 6.60
C LEU A 133 16.44 2.18 6.60
N GLN A 134 15.43 2.12 7.48
CA GLN A 134 14.48 3.22 7.68
C GLN A 134 15.19 4.47 8.20
N ASP A 135 16.05 4.33 9.20
CA ASP A 135 16.79 5.44 9.83
C ASP A 135 17.78 6.12 8.86
N GLY A 136 18.28 5.37 7.88
CA GLY A 136 19.20 5.88 6.87
C GLY A 136 18.55 6.67 5.73
N VAL A 137 17.22 6.80 5.70
CA VAL A 137 16.52 7.58 4.67
C VAL A 137 16.73 9.08 4.92
N VAL A 138 17.26 9.78 3.91
CA VAL A 138 17.49 11.23 3.97
C VAL A 138 16.53 11.94 3.04
N VAL A 139 15.99 13.07 3.49
CA VAL A 139 15.07 13.92 2.74
C VAL A 139 15.63 15.33 2.66
N GLU A 140 15.65 15.88 1.46
CA GLU A 140 16.06 17.26 1.18
C GLU A 140 14.97 17.98 0.37
N GLN A 141 14.43 19.05 0.94
CA GLN A 141 13.48 19.95 0.28
C GLN A 141 13.72 21.37 0.79
N ALA A 142 13.60 22.37 -0.08
CA ALA A 142 13.88 23.76 0.27
C ALA A 142 12.97 24.30 1.40
N ALA A 143 11.72 23.86 1.42
CA ALA A 143 10.76 24.12 2.47
C ALA A 143 9.76 22.95 2.58
N VAL A 144 9.21 22.74 3.78
CA VAL A 144 8.21 21.68 4.04
C VAL A 144 6.87 21.95 3.32
N GLY A 145 6.53 23.23 3.13
CA GLY A 145 5.25 23.65 2.55
C GLY A 145 4.08 23.57 3.53
N SER A 146 2.86 23.41 2.98
CA SER A 146 1.62 23.24 3.72
C SER A 146 0.82 22.06 3.18
N PHE A 147 -0.18 21.60 3.94
CA PHE A 147 -1.13 20.60 3.48
C PHE A 147 -2.54 21.17 3.60
N ASP A 148 -2.99 21.79 2.51
CA ASP A 148 -4.29 22.42 2.35
C ASP A 148 -5.12 21.60 1.37
N ILE A 149 -6.19 20.98 1.88
CA ILE A 149 -7.14 20.17 1.11
C ILE A 149 -8.58 20.67 1.35
N PRO A 150 -9.52 20.39 0.44
CA PRO A 150 -10.93 20.69 0.67
C PRO A 150 -11.50 19.97 1.90
N GLU A 151 -12.49 20.59 2.54
CA GLU A 151 -13.29 19.95 3.57
C GLU A 151 -14.31 19.02 2.89
N TRP A 152 -13.94 17.77 2.62
CA TRP A 152 -14.82 16.79 1.97
C TRP A 152 -15.99 16.38 2.87
N ASP A 153 -17.17 16.19 2.28
CA ASP A 153 -18.34 15.68 3.00
C ASP A 153 -18.21 14.17 3.26
N PRO A 154 -18.00 13.73 4.52
CA PRO A 154 -17.72 12.33 4.81
C PRO A 154 -18.89 11.40 4.50
N ALA A 155 -20.14 11.91 4.56
CA ALA A 155 -21.33 11.11 4.28
C ALA A 155 -21.41 10.73 2.79
N SER A 156 -21.27 11.70 1.88
CA SER A 156 -21.25 11.40 0.44
C SER A 156 -19.99 10.64 0.02
N GLN A 157 -18.84 10.87 0.67
CA GLN A 157 -17.63 10.08 0.41
C GLN A 157 -17.82 8.61 0.79
N GLY A 158 -18.36 8.33 1.98
CA GLY A 158 -18.67 6.99 2.44
C GLY A 158 -19.64 6.26 1.50
N GLN A 159 -20.70 6.95 1.04
CA GLN A 159 -21.66 6.38 0.09
C GLN A 159 -21.01 5.94 -1.23
N VAL A 160 -20.13 6.77 -1.81
CA VAL A 160 -19.42 6.41 -3.05
C VAL A 160 -18.43 5.27 -2.80
N ARG A 161 -17.71 5.28 -1.67
CA ARG A 161 -16.77 4.23 -1.28
C ARG A 161 -17.46 2.87 -1.17
N GLU A 162 -18.59 2.79 -0.46
CA GLU A 162 -19.37 1.55 -0.29
C GLU A 162 -19.82 0.97 -1.64
N ALA A 163 -20.31 1.82 -2.54
CA ALA A 163 -20.71 1.38 -3.88
C ALA A 163 -19.52 0.83 -4.70
N LEU A 164 -18.35 1.47 -4.62
CA LEU A 164 -17.14 1.02 -5.30
C LEU A 164 -16.57 -0.27 -4.70
N ILE A 165 -16.66 -0.45 -3.38
CA ILE A 165 -16.29 -1.71 -2.71
C ILE A 165 -17.21 -2.86 -3.17
N ALA A 166 -18.50 -2.61 -3.32
CA ALA A 166 -19.42 -3.61 -3.87
C ALA A 166 -19.06 -4.01 -5.31
N LEU A 167 -18.62 -3.07 -6.14
CA LEU A 167 -18.09 -3.37 -7.48
C LEU A 167 -16.76 -4.13 -7.42
N PHE A 168 -15.84 -3.75 -6.53
CA PHE A 168 -14.58 -4.46 -6.34
C PHE A 168 -14.78 -5.95 -6.04
N ALA A 169 -15.78 -6.30 -5.22
CA ALA A 169 -16.08 -7.69 -4.88
C ALA A 169 -16.46 -8.57 -6.09
N THR A 170 -16.77 -7.97 -7.23
CA THR A 170 -17.10 -8.67 -8.49
C THR A 170 -15.88 -8.87 -9.41
N LEU A 171 -14.73 -8.28 -9.08
CA LEU A 171 -13.51 -8.34 -9.87
C LEU A 171 -12.62 -9.50 -9.42
N PRO A 172 -12.00 -10.25 -10.35
CA PRO A 172 -11.15 -11.39 -10.00
C PRO A 172 -9.73 -10.96 -9.56
N ASP A 173 -9.29 -9.77 -9.95
CA ASP A 173 -7.90 -9.34 -9.84
C ASP A 173 -7.76 -7.80 -9.82
N SER A 174 -6.53 -7.35 -9.56
CA SER A 174 -6.15 -5.94 -9.57
C SER A 174 -5.66 -5.39 -10.91
N LYS A 175 -5.78 -6.15 -12.01
CA LYS A 175 -5.19 -5.76 -13.30
C LYS A 175 -5.74 -4.42 -13.78
N GLY A 176 -4.86 -3.53 -14.23
CA GLY A 176 -5.23 -2.19 -14.70
C GLY A 176 -5.79 -1.24 -13.62
N MET A 177 -5.72 -1.58 -12.33
CA MET A 177 -6.15 -0.66 -11.25
C MET A 177 -5.09 0.41 -10.95
N PHE A 178 -3.81 0.04 -10.97
CA PHE A 178 -2.72 0.88 -10.51
C PHE A 178 -1.61 0.96 -11.56
N GLY A 179 -1.01 2.14 -11.70
CA GLY A 179 -0.02 2.40 -12.74
C GLY A 179 0.05 3.87 -13.11
N PRO A 180 0.93 4.23 -14.06
CA PRO A 180 1.03 5.58 -14.58
C PRO A 180 -0.23 5.96 -15.35
N ALA A 181 -0.43 7.27 -15.53
CA ALA A 181 -1.51 7.78 -16.36
C ALA A 181 -1.39 7.24 -17.80
N GLY A 182 -2.48 6.70 -18.32
CA GLY A 182 -2.52 6.08 -19.67
C GLY A 182 -2.28 4.57 -19.68
N GLU A 183 -1.84 3.95 -18.58
CA GLU A 183 -1.61 2.50 -18.48
C GLU A 183 -2.62 1.78 -17.56
N VAL A 184 -3.64 2.49 -17.10
CA VAL A 184 -4.69 1.98 -16.21
C VAL A 184 -6.06 2.06 -16.88
N ASP A 185 -6.94 1.13 -16.52
CA ASP A 185 -8.34 1.21 -16.90
C ASP A 185 -9.04 2.22 -15.97
N PRO A 186 -9.71 3.27 -16.50
CA PRO A 186 -10.29 4.32 -15.67
C PRO A 186 -11.34 3.83 -14.65
N VAL A 187 -12.12 2.80 -15.01
CA VAL A 187 -13.14 2.22 -14.12
C VAL A 187 -12.46 1.42 -13.03
N ARG A 188 -11.47 0.60 -13.39
CA ARG A 188 -10.71 -0.19 -12.42
C ARG A 188 -9.89 0.68 -11.48
N ARG A 189 -9.29 1.77 -11.95
CA ARG A 189 -8.60 2.75 -11.10
C ARG A 189 -9.56 3.37 -10.08
N LEU A 190 -10.74 3.80 -10.50
CA LEU A 190 -11.75 4.35 -9.58
C LEU A 190 -12.16 3.34 -8.50
N ILE A 191 -12.39 2.08 -8.88
CA ILE A 191 -12.70 1.00 -7.95
C ILE A 191 -11.51 0.74 -7.00
N GLY A 192 -10.29 0.69 -7.54
CA GLY A 192 -9.05 0.47 -6.79
C GLY A 192 -8.77 1.56 -5.76
N ALA A 193 -9.11 2.82 -6.07
CA ALA A 193 -9.01 3.94 -5.13
C ALA A 193 -9.83 3.74 -3.86
N ALA A 194 -11.00 3.10 -3.96
CA ALA A 194 -11.86 2.82 -2.82
C ALA A 194 -11.42 1.56 -2.03
N ALA A 195 -11.05 0.49 -2.73
CA ALA A 195 -10.95 -0.84 -2.13
C ALA A 195 -9.52 -1.27 -1.78
N ALA A 196 -8.50 -0.66 -2.38
CA ALA A 196 -7.09 -1.02 -2.22
C ALA A 196 -6.17 0.19 -2.48
N TRP A 197 -6.47 1.31 -1.81
CA TRP A 197 -5.67 2.53 -1.93
C TRP A 197 -4.19 2.25 -1.61
N GLY A 198 -3.28 2.83 -2.39
CA GLY A 198 -1.85 2.52 -2.30
C GLY A 198 -1.40 1.21 -2.97
N GLY A 199 -2.27 0.51 -3.72
CA GLY A 199 -1.90 -0.68 -4.47
C GLY A 199 -0.76 -0.46 -5.47
N ASN A 200 -0.01 -1.52 -5.76
CA ASN A 200 1.10 -1.50 -6.70
C ASN A 200 0.63 -1.81 -8.14
N PRO A 201 1.30 -1.30 -9.19
CA PRO A 201 1.06 -1.69 -10.58
C PRO A 201 1.24 -3.19 -10.79
N GLU A 202 0.53 -3.77 -11.77
CA GLU A 202 0.50 -5.23 -12.03
C GLU A 202 1.90 -5.84 -12.19
N ARG A 203 2.82 -5.10 -12.83
CA ARG A 203 4.22 -5.54 -13.02
C ARG A 203 4.97 -5.74 -11.69
N GLU A 204 4.59 -4.99 -10.66
CA GLU A 204 5.23 -5.02 -9.35
C GLU A 204 4.53 -5.98 -8.39
N ALA A 205 3.20 -6.04 -8.43
CA ALA A 205 2.39 -7.00 -7.69
C ALA A 205 1.02 -7.22 -8.34
N LEU A 206 0.63 -8.48 -8.46
CA LEU A 206 -0.72 -8.88 -8.84
C LEU A 206 -1.48 -9.40 -7.63
N TYR A 207 -2.63 -8.81 -7.33
CA TYR A 207 -3.50 -9.25 -6.25
C TYR A 207 -4.67 -10.04 -6.84
N LEU A 208 -4.88 -11.26 -6.33
CA LEU A 208 -6.02 -12.09 -6.67
C LEU A 208 -7.04 -12.01 -5.53
N THR A 209 -8.27 -11.64 -5.86
CA THR A 209 -9.37 -11.59 -4.88
C THR A 209 -10.16 -12.89 -4.97
N VAL A 210 -10.09 -13.70 -3.92
CA VAL A 210 -10.79 -14.98 -3.85
C VAL A 210 -11.79 -14.96 -2.70
N ASN A 211 -13.07 -15.14 -3.03
CA ASN A 211 -14.13 -15.42 -2.07
C ASN A 211 -14.53 -16.88 -2.24
N PRO A 212 -14.00 -17.82 -1.43
CA PRO A 212 -14.30 -19.23 -1.60
C PRO A 212 -15.78 -19.52 -1.35
N GLU A 213 -16.33 -20.54 -2.00
CA GLU A 213 -17.66 -21.04 -1.65
C GLU A 213 -17.67 -21.52 -0.19
N ARG A 214 -18.76 -21.25 0.54
CA ARG A 214 -18.84 -21.55 1.99
C ARG A 214 -17.75 -20.84 2.81
N ASN A 215 -17.57 -19.53 2.56
CA ASN A 215 -16.74 -18.66 3.38
C ASN A 215 -17.46 -18.28 4.69
N ASP A 216 -17.80 -19.28 5.51
CA ASP A 216 -18.61 -19.17 6.73
C ASP A 216 -17.78 -19.09 8.02
N GLY A 217 -16.45 -19.20 7.92
CA GLY A 217 -15.54 -19.25 9.07
C GLY A 217 -15.47 -20.60 9.78
N GLU A 218 -16.24 -21.60 9.33
CA GLU A 218 -16.28 -22.96 9.88
C GLU A 218 -15.70 -23.99 8.89
N THR A 219 -15.95 -23.78 7.60
CA THR A 219 -15.50 -24.65 6.53
C THR A 219 -13.99 -24.51 6.35
N VAL A 220 -13.29 -25.64 6.49
CA VAL A 220 -11.85 -25.73 6.23
C VAL A 220 -11.59 -25.64 4.72
N HIS A 221 -10.82 -24.65 4.32
CA HIS A 221 -10.36 -24.45 2.95
C HIS A 221 -8.92 -24.90 2.81
N ARG A 222 -8.54 -25.47 1.66
CA ARG A 222 -7.16 -25.86 1.39
C ARG A 222 -6.68 -25.27 0.07
N LEU A 223 -5.51 -24.66 0.09
CA LEU A 223 -4.82 -24.15 -1.09
C LEU A 223 -3.45 -24.83 -1.21
N THR A 224 -3.17 -25.37 -2.39
CA THR A 224 -1.83 -25.85 -2.76
C THR A 224 -1.20 -24.83 -3.70
N VAL A 225 -0.15 -24.16 -3.23
CA VAL A 225 0.65 -23.22 -4.00
C VAL A 225 1.80 -23.97 -4.66
N GLY A 226 1.79 -24.00 -5.99
CA GLY A 226 2.88 -24.55 -6.79
C GLY A 226 3.97 -23.52 -7.03
N ASP A 227 4.54 -23.55 -8.24
CA ASP A 227 5.45 -22.50 -8.69
C ASP A 227 4.68 -21.20 -8.97
N VAL A 228 5.16 -20.08 -8.42
CA VAL A 228 4.57 -18.76 -8.60
C VAL A 228 5.60 -17.89 -9.31
N PRO A 229 5.31 -17.36 -10.52
CA PRO A 229 6.27 -16.63 -11.33
C PRO A 229 6.45 -15.19 -10.80
N ALA A 230 6.99 -15.06 -9.60
CA ALA A 230 7.29 -13.78 -8.95
C ALA A 230 8.78 -13.71 -8.61
N ASP A 231 9.45 -12.65 -9.07
CA ASP A 231 10.88 -12.43 -8.81
C ASP A 231 11.16 -12.06 -7.34
N GLY A 232 10.17 -11.44 -6.67
CA GLY A 232 10.26 -11.02 -5.27
C GLY A 232 9.78 -12.09 -4.30
N PHE A 233 8.48 -12.12 -4.06
CA PHE A 233 7.83 -13.08 -3.15
C PHE A 233 6.35 -13.23 -3.50
N TRP A 234 5.69 -14.22 -2.90
CA TRP A 234 4.23 -14.34 -2.89
C TRP A 234 3.72 -14.45 -1.46
N SER A 235 2.48 -14.01 -1.21
CA SER A 235 1.81 -14.21 0.08
C SER A 235 0.31 -14.47 -0.07
N ILE A 236 -0.25 -15.13 0.93
CA ILE A 236 -1.67 -15.39 1.13
C ILE A 236 -2.06 -14.72 2.43
N THR A 237 -3.11 -13.90 2.39
CA THR A 237 -3.57 -13.11 3.53
C THR A 237 -5.09 -13.17 3.59
N VAL A 238 -5.66 -13.38 4.78
CA VAL A 238 -7.10 -13.45 4.99
C VAL A 238 -7.58 -12.20 5.71
N TYR A 239 -8.65 -11.60 5.18
CA TYR A 239 -9.30 -10.42 5.73
C TYR A 239 -10.79 -10.69 5.96
N ASN A 240 -11.41 -9.95 6.89
CA ASN A 240 -12.86 -9.90 7.07
C ASN A 240 -13.55 -9.15 5.92
N ALA A 241 -14.89 -9.06 5.98
CA ALA A 241 -15.70 -8.42 4.94
C ALA A 241 -15.37 -6.93 4.76
N GLU A 242 -14.92 -6.28 5.84
CA GLU A 242 -14.49 -4.88 5.86
C GLU A 242 -13.05 -4.69 5.34
N GLY A 243 -12.30 -5.77 5.08
CA GLY A 243 -10.94 -5.74 4.55
C GLY A 243 -9.83 -5.65 5.61
N TYR A 244 -10.13 -6.02 6.85
CA TYR A 244 -9.21 -5.98 8.00
C TYR A 244 -8.92 -7.37 8.58
N PHE A 245 -7.84 -7.48 9.36
CA PHE A 245 -7.53 -8.71 10.08
C PHE A 245 -8.49 -8.96 11.25
N THR A 246 -8.84 -10.23 11.45
CA THR A 246 -9.56 -10.70 12.63
C THR A 246 -8.58 -11.45 13.54
N PRO A 247 -8.43 -11.06 14.83
CA PRO A 247 -7.58 -11.79 15.78
C PRO A 247 -7.91 -13.28 15.82
N ASN A 248 -6.88 -14.13 15.89
CA ASN A 248 -7.05 -15.58 15.94
C ASN A 248 -6.07 -16.26 16.93
N PRO A 249 -6.39 -17.47 17.45
CA PRO A 249 -5.56 -18.12 18.48
C PRO A 249 -4.14 -18.50 18.04
N ALA A 250 -3.87 -18.57 16.74
CA ALA A 250 -2.55 -18.89 16.21
C ALA A 250 -1.67 -17.65 16.02
N ASP A 251 -2.24 -16.45 16.17
CA ASP A 251 -1.60 -15.16 15.89
C ASP A 251 -0.92 -15.10 14.51
N ALA A 252 -1.50 -15.81 13.54
CA ALA A 252 -0.97 -15.95 12.18
C ALA A 252 -1.95 -15.30 11.19
N TYR A 253 -1.47 -14.36 10.39
CA TYR A 253 -2.31 -13.52 9.52
C TYR A 253 -1.88 -13.52 8.05
N SER A 254 -0.64 -13.92 7.76
CA SER A 254 -0.16 -14.15 6.41
C SER A 254 0.72 -15.41 6.34
N VAL A 255 0.72 -16.05 5.16
CA VAL A 255 1.69 -17.09 4.79
C VAL A 255 2.37 -16.65 3.51
N ASN A 256 3.69 -16.66 3.46
CA ASN A 256 4.44 -16.16 2.31
C ASN A 256 5.59 -17.08 1.91
N SER A 257 6.23 -16.82 0.78
CA SER A 257 7.32 -17.65 0.24
C SER A 257 8.59 -17.72 1.12
N VAL A 258 8.71 -16.85 2.13
CA VAL A 258 9.82 -16.80 3.10
C VAL A 258 9.52 -17.67 4.32
N THR A 259 8.30 -17.54 4.88
CA THR A 259 7.89 -18.18 6.13
C THR A 259 7.22 -19.54 5.94
N ALA A 260 6.74 -19.83 4.73
CA ALA A 260 6.05 -21.08 4.43
C ALA A 260 6.97 -22.30 4.48
N LYS A 261 6.44 -23.41 5.00
CA LYS A 261 7.10 -24.72 4.95
C LYS A 261 6.77 -25.41 3.64
N ARG A 262 7.79 -25.74 2.86
CA ARG A 262 7.65 -26.45 1.59
C ARG A 262 7.53 -27.96 1.80
N GLY A 263 6.67 -28.59 1.02
CA GLY A 263 6.57 -30.05 0.89
C GLY A 263 7.74 -30.64 0.11
N THR A 264 7.80 -31.97 0.04
CA THR A 264 8.86 -32.70 -0.68
C THR A 264 8.81 -32.51 -2.20
N ASP A 265 7.67 -32.10 -2.74
CA ASP A 265 7.46 -31.75 -4.14
C ASP A 265 7.72 -30.25 -4.44
N GLY A 266 8.17 -29.50 -3.43
CA GLY A 266 8.45 -28.06 -3.54
C GLY A 266 7.23 -27.15 -3.38
N SER A 267 6.02 -27.71 -3.34
CA SER A 267 4.77 -26.97 -3.15
C SER A 267 4.57 -26.52 -1.70
N VAL A 268 3.68 -25.56 -1.48
CA VAL A 268 3.21 -25.16 -0.14
C VAL A 268 1.73 -25.49 -0.03
N THR A 269 1.33 -26.20 1.03
CA THR A 269 -0.08 -26.41 1.36
C THR A 269 -0.47 -25.53 2.54
N VAL A 270 -1.52 -24.74 2.39
CA VAL A 270 -2.11 -23.88 3.43
C VAL A 270 -3.54 -24.35 3.70
N GLN A 271 -3.92 -24.40 4.99
CA GLN A 271 -5.23 -24.82 5.47
C GLN A 271 -5.59 -24.08 6.76
#